data_AF-A0AAD5LNB9-F1
#
_entry.id   AF-A0AAD5LNB9-F1
#
_cell.length_a   1.000
_cell.length_b   1.000
_cell.length_c   1.000
_cell.angle_alpha   90.00
_cell.angle_beta   90.00
_cell.angle_gamma   90.00
#
_symmetry.space_group_name_H-M   'P 1'
#
loop_
_entity.id
_entity.type
_entity.pdbx_description
1 polymer ?
#
loop_
_entity_poly.entity_id
_entity_poly.type
_entity_poly.pdbx_seq_one_letter_code
_entity_poly.pdbx_strand_id
1 'polypeptide(L)'
;MMLPPEDADNFRVLPFSLNDAHTTAVTPLYGDRLRRIAAVFRSAFPSESSAVRVASAPGRVNLIGEHIDYEGYSVLPMAIDRSICIAFASSPSSDGLDLELVHTSTAYPSTRLTLPVSALHALWHRGDGADAIYSALRASSAVLSAAWVRYIICGYIAAVTCRPELRTRRAELAESCRLAELHVGTLGGGMDQAASCLARAGAALHVEFNPLRATPVVLSPTSVVDAQSTGLFQFVVVSSMVQSAKAEEAVARFNRRVIECALAAKLIAKQSGLGDEIWREVARLADVQRHLEVAAERALDAGELASIATICCPKDEYNVSEIEALLQCSPLAQLFEGNSKLSRGAQSVLMTNGHGLKLRQLALSSMN
;
A
#
# COMPACT_ATOMS: atom_id res chain seq x y z
N MET A 1 -27.21 -14.32 -5.00
CA MET A 1 -26.31 -15.46 -5.22
C MET A 1 -25.08 -15.23 -4.36
N MET A 2 -24.88 -16.05 -3.33
CA MET A 2 -23.86 -15.85 -2.27
C MET A 2 -22.45 -16.20 -2.74
N LEU A 3 -21.47 -15.60 -2.08
CA LEU A 3 -20.04 -15.73 -2.37
C LEU A 3 -19.50 -17.09 -1.91
N PRO A 4 -18.40 -17.59 -2.51
CA PRO A 4 -17.70 -18.75 -1.99
C PRO A 4 -17.24 -18.52 -0.53
N PRO A 5 -17.26 -19.55 0.34
CA PRO A 5 -17.09 -19.41 1.79
C PRO A 5 -15.76 -18.78 2.22
N GLU A 6 -14.71 -18.95 1.41
CA GLU A 6 -13.35 -18.47 1.67
C GLU A 6 -13.15 -16.95 1.47
N ASP A 7 -14.17 -16.26 0.93
CA ASP A 7 -14.22 -14.80 0.75
C ASP A 7 -15.28 -14.09 1.61
N ALA A 8 -15.97 -14.82 2.50
CA ALA A 8 -17.13 -14.30 3.24
C ALA A 8 -16.79 -13.27 4.34
N ASP A 9 -15.53 -13.19 4.79
CA ASP A 9 -15.19 -12.40 5.98
C ASP A 9 -14.83 -10.93 5.74
N ASN A 10 -14.46 -10.51 4.52
CA ASN A 10 -13.91 -9.15 4.31
C ASN A 10 -14.75 -8.21 3.45
N PHE A 11 -15.69 -8.73 2.65
CA PHE A 11 -16.60 -7.89 1.86
C PHE A 11 -18.00 -7.94 2.46
N ARG A 12 -18.21 -7.21 3.55
CA ARG A 12 -19.57 -6.87 3.98
C ARG A 12 -20.00 -5.63 3.22
N VAL A 13 -20.81 -5.82 2.21
CA VAL A 13 -21.83 -4.81 1.87
C VAL A 13 -22.83 -4.89 3.02
N LEU A 14 -22.78 -3.95 3.96
CA LEU A 14 -23.83 -3.85 4.96
C LEU A 14 -25.05 -3.22 4.28
N PRO A 15 -26.17 -3.94 4.05
CA PRO A 15 -27.44 -3.26 3.95
C PRO A 15 -27.68 -2.60 5.31
N PHE A 16 -27.72 -1.27 5.38
CA PHE A 16 -28.04 -0.61 6.63
C PHE A 16 -29.56 -0.58 6.80
N SER A 17 -30.12 -1.69 7.27
CA SER A 17 -31.39 -1.66 8.00
C SER A 17 -31.06 -1.44 9.47
N LEU A 18 -31.66 -0.42 10.09
CA LEU A 18 -31.50 -0.11 11.53
C LEU A 18 -31.89 -1.27 12.47
N ASN A 19 -32.43 -2.37 11.92
CA ASN A 19 -33.00 -3.50 12.66
C ASN A 19 -32.27 -4.85 12.44
N ASP A 20 -31.16 -4.92 11.70
CA ASP A 20 -30.51 -6.22 11.44
C ASP A 20 -29.64 -6.73 12.60
N ALA A 21 -29.95 -7.94 13.06
CA ALA A 21 -29.36 -8.63 14.23
C ALA A 21 -27.87 -9.02 14.08
N HIS A 22 -27.23 -8.73 12.95
CA HIS A 22 -25.78 -8.91 12.75
C HIS A 22 -24.95 -7.68 13.17
N THR A 23 -25.61 -6.55 13.44
CA THR A 23 -24.98 -5.30 13.93
C THR A 23 -24.60 -5.36 15.41
N THR A 24 -25.06 -6.40 16.11
CA THR A 24 -24.90 -6.61 17.56
C THR A 24 -23.50 -7.12 17.96
N ALA A 25 -22.68 -7.56 17.00
CA ALA A 25 -21.31 -8.05 17.24
C ALA A 25 -20.23 -6.96 17.07
N VAL A 26 -20.64 -5.72 16.88
CA VAL A 26 -19.78 -4.58 16.62
C VAL A 26 -19.62 -3.77 17.91
N THR A 27 -18.41 -3.29 18.21
CA THR A 27 -18.20 -2.43 19.39
C THR A 27 -19.13 -1.21 19.32
N PRO A 28 -19.71 -0.76 20.46
CA PRO A 28 -20.69 0.34 20.48
C PRO A 28 -20.24 1.59 19.71
N LEU A 29 -18.95 1.92 19.82
CA LEU A 29 -18.31 3.06 19.14
C LEU A 29 -18.35 2.98 17.61
N TYR A 30 -18.16 1.80 17.03
CA TYR A 30 -18.23 1.62 15.57
C TYR A 30 -19.67 1.71 15.09
N GLY A 31 -20.63 1.21 15.88
CA GLY A 31 -22.07 1.39 15.62
C GLY A 31 -22.49 2.87 15.58
N ASP A 32 -22.00 3.70 16.49
CA ASP A 32 -22.27 5.14 16.50
C ASP A 32 -21.70 5.86 15.28
N ARG A 33 -20.50 5.47 14.86
CA ARG A 33 -19.87 6.04 13.65
C ARG A 33 -20.68 5.72 12.39
N LEU A 34 -21.15 4.48 12.25
CA LEU A 34 -22.00 4.07 11.13
C LEU A 34 -23.34 4.82 11.13
N ARG A 35 -23.97 4.98 12.30
CA ARG A 35 -25.19 5.78 12.44
C ARG A 35 -24.98 7.23 12.02
N ARG A 36 -23.86 7.84 12.44
CA ARG A 36 -23.53 9.23 12.08
C ARG A 36 -23.33 9.41 10.58
N ILE A 37 -22.55 8.55 9.93
CA ILE A 37 -22.31 8.68 8.47
C ILE A 37 -23.58 8.44 7.66
N ALA A 38 -24.43 7.51 8.08
CA ALA A 38 -25.74 7.29 7.45
C ALA A 38 -26.68 8.49 7.65
N ALA A 39 -26.68 9.12 8.83
CA ALA A 39 -27.48 10.33 9.08
C ALA A 39 -27.03 11.51 8.21
N VAL A 40 -25.70 11.73 8.09
CA VAL A 40 -25.13 12.74 7.18
C VAL A 40 -25.53 12.45 5.73
N PHE A 41 -25.43 11.19 5.29
CA PHE A 41 -25.86 10.77 3.96
C PHE A 41 -27.33 11.09 3.71
N ARG A 42 -28.24 10.72 4.63
CA ARG A 42 -29.67 10.99 4.48
C ARG A 42 -30.00 12.47 4.43
N SER A 43 -29.25 13.30 5.16
CA SER A 43 -29.41 14.75 5.12
C SER A 43 -28.91 15.36 3.80
N ALA A 44 -27.84 14.82 3.23
CA ALA A 44 -27.27 15.29 1.97
C ALA A 44 -28.03 14.76 0.74
N PHE A 45 -28.59 13.54 0.84
CA PHE A 45 -29.28 12.81 -0.23
C PHE A 45 -30.67 12.33 0.25
N PRO A 46 -31.66 13.24 0.41
CA PRO A 46 -32.98 12.86 0.91
C PRO A 46 -33.71 11.86 0.00
N SER A 47 -33.53 11.97 -1.33
CA SER A 47 -34.15 11.10 -2.34
C SER A 47 -33.68 9.64 -2.27
N GLU A 48 -32.45 9.40 -1.83
CA GLU A 48 -31.79 8.09 -1.78
C GLU A 48 -31.73 7.50 -0.36
N SER A 49 -32.35 8.18 0.61
CA SER A 49 -32.23 7.90 2.04
C SER A 49 -32.62 6.48 2.47
N SER A 50 -33.54 5.84 1.74
CA SER A 50 -34.01 4.47 2.01
C SER A 50 -33.06 3.39 1.47
N ALA A 51 -32.12 3.73 0.59
CA ALA A 51 -31.21 2.80 -0.08
C ALA A 51 -29.75 2.92 0.41
N VAL A 52 -29.51 3.66 1.50
CA VAL A 52 -28.16 3.90 2.02
C VAL A 52 -27.47 2.60 2.46
N ARG A 53 -26.24 2.44 1.98
CA ARG A 53 -25.29 1.38 2.33
C ARG A 53 -24.00 2.01 2.82
N VAL A 54 -23.17 1.26 3.55
CA VAL A 54 -21.87 1.75 4.02
C VAL A 54 -20.78 0.74 3.64
N ALA A 55 -19.73 1.23 2.99
CA ALA A 55 -18.47 0.52 2.76
C ALA A 55 -17.44 0.94 3.81
N SER A 56 -16.56 0.02 4.21
CA SER A 56 -15.46 0.33 5.12
C SER A 56 -14.17 -0.39 4.75
N ALA A 57 -13.04 0.29 4.89
CA ALA A 57 -11.71 -0.26 4.68
C ALA A 57 -10.79 0.06 5.88
N PRO A 58 -10.16 -0.95 6.51
CA PRO A 58 -9.44 -0.78 7.76
C PRO A 58 -8.07 -0.10 7.60
N GLY A 59 -7.63 0.53 8.69
CA GLY A 59 -6.26 0.92 8.98
C GLY A 59 -5.35 -0.31 9.09
N ARG A 60 -4.06 -0.06 9.17
CA ARG A 60 -3.09 -1.09 9.53
C ARG A 60 -2.05 -0.54 10.50
N VAL A 61 -1.43 -1.44 11.24
CA VAL A 61 -0.11 -1.27 11.83
C VAL A 61 0.83 -2.28 11.21
N ASN A 62 2.11 -1.96 11.14
CA ASN A 62 3.11 -2.94 10.76
C ASN A 62 3.77 -3.46 12.05
N LEU A 63 3.92 -4.78 12.18
CA LEU A 63 4.59 -5.35 13.35
C LEU A 63 6.09 -5.45 13.12
N ILE A 64 6.49 -5.84 11.90
CA ILE A 64 7.89 -5.92 11.47
C ILE A 64 7.98 -5.89 9.93
N GLY A 65 9.12 -5.42 9.43
CA GLY A 65 9.38 -5.25 8.00
C GLY A 65 9.06 -3.85 7.51
N GLU A 66 9.67 -2.82 8.09
CA GLU A 66 9.52 -1.44 7.63
C GLU A 66 10.47 -1.18 6.46
N HIS A 67 10.01 -0.46 5.43
CA HIS A 67 10.82 -0.04 4.29
C HIS A 67 11.40 -1.17 3.41
N ILE A 68 10.81 -2.37 3.46
CA ILE A 68 11.28 -3.53 2.69
C ILE A 68 10.24 -4.07 1.69
N ASP A 69 9.00 -3.58 1.73
CA ASP A 69 7.92 -4.04 0.86
C ASP A 69 8.12 -3.63 -0.61
N TYR A 70 8.63 -2.41 -0.86
CA TYR A 70 9.00 -1.97 -2.20
C TYR A 70 10.26 -2.66 -2.74
N GLU A 71 11.09 -3.22 -1.85
CA GLU A 71 12.25 -4.05 -2.18
C GLU A 71 11.88 -5.51 -2.48
N GLY A 72 10.60 -5.88 -2.32
CA GLY A 72 10.11 -7.22 -2.63
C GLY A 72 10.24 -8.23 -1.49
N TYR A 73 10.69 -7.81 -0.31
CA TYR A 73 10.72 -8.66 0.88
C TYR A 73 9.36 -8.74 1.56
N SER A 74 9.14 -9.85 2.29
CA SER A 74 7.90 -10.05 3.00
C SER A 74 7.78 -9.17 4.24
N VAL A 75 6.55 -8.82 4.62
CA VAL A 75 6.24 -7.96 5.78
C VAL A 75 5.17 -8.60 6.66
N LEU A 76 5.04 -8.14 7.91
CA LEU A 76 4.05 -8.66 8.86
C LEU A 76 3.12 -7.57 9.42
N PRO A 77 2.23 -6.97 8.60
CA PRO A 77 1.23 -6.05 9.09
C PRO A 77 0.03 -6.73 9.77
N MET A 78 -0.75 -5.92 10.48
CA MET A 78 -2.05 -6.30 11.04
C MET A 78 -3.05 -5.16 10.80
N ALA A 79 -4.26 -5.50 10.37
CA ALA A 79 -5.34 -4.50 10.26
C ALA A 79 -5.80 -4.07 11.65
N ILE A 80 -6.16 -2.79 11.78
CA ILE A 80 -6.71 -2.23 13.02
C ILE A 80 -8.18 -1.85 12.88
N ASP A 81 -8.86 -1.72 14.00
CA ASP A 81 -10.27 -1.33 14.11
C ASP A 81 -10.56 0.11 13.66
N ARG A 82 -9.53 0.93 13.45
CA ARG A 82 -9.64 2.27 12.85
C ARG A 82 -9.76 2.17 11.34
N SER A 83 -10.92 2.47 10.77
CA SER A 83 -11.17 2.39 9.33
C SER A 83 -11.52 3.73 8.68
N ILE A 84 -11.60 3.77 7.35
CA ILE A 84 -12.41 4.77 6.63
C ILE A 84 -13.75 4.13 6.30
N CYS A 85 -14.82 4.93 6.32
CA CYS A 85 -16.16 4.52 5.95
C CYS A 85 -16.70 5.49 4.89
N ILE A 86 -17.43 4.97 3.90
CA ILE A 86 -18.15 5.76 2.91
C ILE A 86 -19.60 5.27 2.89
N ALA A 87 -20.55 6.18 3.02
CA ALA A 87 -21.96 5.90 2.77
C ALA A 87 -22.29 6.13 1.29
N PHE A 88 -23.05 5.21 0.68
CA PHE A 88 -23.38 5.26 -0.74
C PHE A 88 -24.78 4.68 -0.98
N ALA A 89 -25.40 5.07 -2.10
CA ALA A 89 -26.62 4.45 -2.62
C ALA A 89 -26.52 4.33 -4.14
N SER A 90 -27.22 3.35 -4.72
CA SER A 90 -27.32 3.22 -6.17
C SER A 90 -28.47 4.12 -6.67
N SER A 91 -28.19 5.03 -7.60
CA SER A 91 -29.26 5.73 -8.34
C SER A 91 -29.54 4.98 -9.65
N PRO A 92 -30.82 4.78 -10.06
CA PRO A 92 -31.16 4.11 -11.31
C PRO A 92 -30.75 4.84 -12.61
N SER A 93 -30.20 6.07 -12.51
CA SER A 93 -30.31 7.06 -13.58
C SER A 93 -29.06 7.33 -14.45
N SER A 94 -28.00 6.52 -14.45
CA SER A 94 -26.89 6.76 -15.39
C SER A 94 -26.06 5.52 -15.79
N ASP A 95 -25.56 5.54 -17.03
CA ASP A 95 -24.54 4.63 -17.56
C ASP A 95 -23.17 4.82 -16.86
N GLY A 96 -23.03 5.79 -15.95
CA GLY A 96 -21.84 6.11 -15.16
C GLY A 96 -22.02 5.88 -13.65
N LEU A 97 -20.96 6.17 -12.88
CA LEU A 97 -21.00 6.25 -11.42
C LEU A 97 -20.80 7.73 -11.03
N ASP A 98 -21.89 8.40 -10.65
CA ASP A 98 -21.82 9.72 -10.04
C ASP A 98 -21.43 9.57 -8.56
N LEU A 99 -20.22 10.02 -8.23
CA LEU A 99 -19.66 10.02 -6.89
C LEU A 99 -19.74 11.43 -6.29
N GLU A 100 -20.59 11.62 -5.30
CA GLU A 100 -20.55 12.82 -4.46
C GLU A 100 -19.89 12.51 -3.13
N LEU A 101 -18.73 13.11 -2.91
CA LEU A 101 -17.94 12.97 -1.69
C LEU A 101 -18.31 14.09 -0.72
N VAL A 102 -19.02 13.71 0.33
CA VAL A 102 -19.39 14.60 1.44
C VAL A 102 -18.55 14.25 2.65
N HIS A 103 -17.78 15.21 3.16
CA HIS A 103 -16.97 15.01 4.35
C HIS A 103 -17.79 15.24 5.62
N THR A 104 -17.65 14.35 6.60
CA THR A 104 -18.27 14.54 7.93
C THR A 104 -17.61 15.64 8.75
N SER A 105 -16.43 16.12 8.33
CA SER A 105 -15.71 17.22 8.95
C SER A 105 -15.73 18.43 8.02
N THR A 106 -16.02 19.60 8.58
CA THR A 106 -15.98 20.90 7.89
C THR A 106 -14.56 21.34 7.52
N ALA A 107 -13.54 20.64 8.03
CA ALA A 107 -12.14 20.91 7.68
C ALA A 107 -11.78 20.54 6.24
N TYR A 108 -12.64 19.78 5.54
CA TYR A 108 -12.41 19.33 4.17
C TYR A 108 -13.62 19.70 3.28
N PRO A 109 -13.42 20.36 2.12
CA PRO A 109 -14.49 20.71 1.20
C PRO A 109 -15.10 19.43 0.59
N SER A 110 -16.43 19.41 0.47
CA SER A 110 -17.12 18.35 -0.27
C SER A 110 -16.87 18.51 -1.77
N THR A 111 -16.83 17.41 -2.51
CA THR A 111 -16.54 17.41 -3.96
C THR A 111 -17.46 16.44 -4.68
N ARG A 112 -17.96 16.85 -5.85
CA ARG A 112 -18.72 15.97 -6.74
C ARG A 112 -17.83 15.55 -7.92
N LEU A 113 -17.84 14.27 -8.23
CA LEU A 113 -17.08 13.64 -9.29
C LEU A 113 -17.98 12.68 -10.06
N THR A 114 -18.06 12.83 -11.38
CA THR A 114 -18.70 11.83 -12.24
C THR A 114 -17.62 10.96 -12.86
N LEU A 115 -17.68 9.65 -12.65
CA LEU A 115 -16.77 8.68 -13.27
C LEU A 115 -17.53 7.77 -14.23
N PRO A 116 -17.11 7.68 -15.51
CA PRO A 116 -17.67 6.70 -16.41
C PRO A 116 -17.26 5.29 -15.96
N VAL A 117 -18.16 4.31 -16.12
CA VAL A 117 -17.88 2.93 -15.68
C VAL A 117 -16.72 2.30 -16.45
N SER A 118 -16.45 2.75 -17.67
CA SER A 118 -15.25 2.37 -18.41
C SER A 118 -13.95 2.83 -17.74
N ALA A 119 -13.90 4.02 -17.15
CA ALA A 119 -12.71 4.51 -16.43
C ALA A 119 -12.50 3.72 -15.13
N LEU A 120 -13.59 3.34 -14.47
CA LEU A 120 -13.60 2.47 -13.30
C LEU A 120 -13.11 1.05 -13.64
N HIS A 121 -13.65 0.44 -14.69
CA HIS A 121 -13.21 -0.85 -15.20
C HIS A 121 -11.73 -0.83 -15.62
N ALA A 122 -11.28 0.22 -16.32
CA ALA A 122 -9.87 0.42 -16.66
C ALA A 122 -8.98 0.62 -15.41
N LEU A 123 -9.46 1.33 -14.40
CA LEU A 123 -8.78 1.49 -13.11
C LEU A 123 -8.57 0.16 -12.40
N TRP A 124 -9.60 -0.69 -12.35
CA TRP A 124 -9.50 -1.97 -11.63
C TRP A 124 -8.75 -3.05 -12.38
N HIS A 125 -8.80 -3.06 -13.71
CA HIS A 125 -8.12 -4.09 -14.50
C HIS A 125 -6.72 -3.71 -14.97
N ARG A 126 -6.39 -2.41 -15.11
CA ARG A 126 -5.12 -1.95 -15.70
C ARG A 126 -4.41 -0.89 -14.89
N GLY A 127 -5.06 -0.30 -13.88
CA GLY A 127 -4.53 0.88 -13.18
C GLY A 127 -4.59 2.18 -14.00
N ASP A 128 -4.93 2.11 -15.28
CA ASP A 128 -4.92 3.23 -16.25
C ASP A 128 -6.02 4.28 -16.02
N GLY A 129 -7.00 3.99 -15.15
CA GLY A 129 -8.04 4.95 -14.72
C GLY A 129 -7.74 5.64 -13.38
N ALA A 130 -6.64 5.26 -12.70
CA ALA A 130 -6.27 5.77 -11.39
C ALA A 130 -6.05 7.30 -11.41
N ASP A 131 -5.54 7.85 -12.51
CA ASP A 131 -5.29 9.28 -12.66
C ASP A 131 -6.56 10.14 -12.56
N ALA A 132 -7.69 9.68 -13.10
CA ALA A 132 -8.95 10.43 -13.05
C ALA A 132 -9.56 10.45 -11.64
N ILE A 133 -9.57 9.30 -10.96
CA ILE A 133 -10.01 9.22 -9.56
C ILE A 133 -9.05 9.97 -8.65
N TYR A 134 -7.75 9.79 -8.86
CA TYR A 134 -6.73 10.47 -8.08
C TYR A 134 -6.79 11.97 -8.25
N SER A 135 -6.89 12.49 -9.47
CA SER A 135 -7.05 13.93 -9.74
C SER A 135 -8.27 14.50 -9.01
N ALA A 136 -9.38 13.78 -9.02
CA ALA A 136 -10.60 14.20 -8.34
C ALA A 136 -10.52 14.10 -6.80
N LEU A 137 -9.95 13.01 -6.28
CA LEU A 137 -9.70 12.81 -4.86
C LEU A 137 -8.69 13.83 -4.32
N ARG A 138 -7.66 14.16 -5.09
CA ARG A 138 -6.68 15.20 -4.81
C ARG A 138 -7.32 16.59 -4.80
N ALA A 139 -8.21 16.89 -5.75
CA ALA A 139 -8.95 18.14 -5.83
C ALA A 139 -9.87 18.38 -4.61
N SER A 140 -10.38 17.31 -3.99
CA SER A 140 -11.17 17.40 -2.76
C SER A 140 -10.35 17.65 -1.49
N SER A 141 -9.01 17.73 -1.56
CA SER A 141 -8.06 17.80 -0.43
C SER A 141 -8.15 16.65 0.60
N ALA A 142 -9.05 15.69 0.37
CA ALA A 142 -9.30 14.56 1.24
C ALA A 142 -8.18 13.50 1.25
N VAL A 143 -7.20 13.67 0.35
CA VAL A 143 -6.35 12.56 -0.12
C VAL A 143 -4.90 13.02 -0.33
N LEU A 144 -4.29 13.55 0.72
CA LEU A 144 -2.83 13.81 0.80
C LEU A 144 -2.13 12.90 1.83
N SER A 145 -2.81 11.85 2.31
CA SER A 145 -2.30 10.92 3.32
C SER A 145 -2.58 9.47 2.96
N ALA A 146 -1.96 8.53 3.70
CA ALA A 146 -2.16 7.07 3.61
C ALA A 146 -3.62 6.59 3.69
N ALA A 147 -4.58 7.50 3.91
CA ALA A 147 -6.02 7.31 3.82
C ALA A 147 -6.54 6.98 2.41
N TRP A 148 -5.82 7.38 1.36
CA TRP A 148 -6.29 7.31 -0.03
C TRP A 148 -6.65 5.89 -0.52
N VAL A 149 -5.80 4.90 -0.20
CA VAL A 149 -6.03 3.47 -0.47
C VAL A 149 -7.43 3.04 -0.02
N ARG A 150 -7.83 3.47 1.19
CA ARG A 150 -9.10 3.07 1.80
C ARG A 150 -10.29 3.71 1.11
N TYR A 151 -10.14 4.93 0.59
CA TYR A 151 -11.18 5.56 -0.24
C TYR A 151 -11.39 4.77 -1.54
N ILE A 152 -10.31 4.33 -2.20
CA ILE A 152 -10.41 3.50 -3.41
C ILE A 152 -11.06 2.14 -3.11
N ILE A 153 -10.66 1.48 -2.03
CA ILE A 153 -11.28 0.20 -1.61
C ILE A 153 -12.77 0.41 -1.33
N CYS A 154 -13.15 1.47 -0.62
CA CYS A 154 -14.56 1.76 -0.36
C CYS A 154 -15.34 2.08 -1.64
N GLY A 155 -14.77 2.85 -2.56
CA GLY A 155 -15.36 3.15 -3.86
C GLY A 155 -15.53 1.90 -4.74
N TYR A 156 -14.55 0.99 -4.71
CA TYR A 156 -14.66 -0.32 -5.34
C TYR A 156 -15.80 -1.15 -4.77
N ILE A 157 -15.89 -1.25 -3.43
CA ILE A 157 -16.98 -1.96 -2.76
C ILE A 157 -18.33 -1.38 -3.19
N ALA A 158 -18.46 -0.05 -3.23
CA ALA A 158 -19.68 0.61 -3.69
C ALA A 158 -20.01 0.27 -5.15
N ALA A 159 -19.02 0.34 -6.04
CA ALA A 159 -19.20 0.04 -7.46
C ALA A 159 -19.62 -1.41 -7.71
N VAL A 160 -18.93 -2.39 -7.12
CA VAL A 160 -19.28 -3.81 -7.27
C VAL A 160 -20.63 -4.15 -6.63
N THR A 161 -21.01 -3.43 -5.58
CA THR A 161 -22.37 -3.56 -5.00
C THR A 161 -23.45 -3.15 -6.00
N CYS A 162 -23.18 -2.11 -6.80
CA CYS A 162 -24.11 -1.62 -7.82
C CYS A 162 -24.02 -2.42 -9.12
N ARG A 163 -22.83 -2.94 -9.44
CA ARG A 163 -22.47 -3.64 -10.68
C ARG A 163 -21.65 -4.90 -10.36
N PRO A 164 -22.29 -6.02 -9.98
CA PRO A 164 -21.61 -7.24 -9.56
C PRO A 164 -20.64 -7.83 -10.59
N GLU A 165 -20.83 -7.52 -11.88
CA GLU A 165 -19.95 -7.90 -12.98
C GLU A 165 -18.53 -7.32 -12.88
N LEU A 166 -18.32 -6.26 -12.09
CA LEU A 166 -17.00 -5.64 -11.86
C LEU A 166 -16.19 -6.34 -10.76
N ARG A 167 -16.70 -7.44 -10.21
CA ARG A 167 -16.09 -8.15 -9.09
C ARG A 167 -14.74 -8.76 -9.50
N THR A 168 -13.74 -8.62 -8.63
CA THR A 168 -12.38 -9.15 -8.76
C THR A 168 -11.96 -9.77 -7.42
N ARG A 169 -10.84 -10.51 -7.40
CA ARG A 169 -10.27 -11.10 -6.20
C ARG A 169 -9.67 -10.02 -5.29
N ARG A 170 -9.64 -10.25 -3.98
CA ARG A 170 -9.05 -9.30 -3.01
C ARG A 170 -7.58 -8.97 -3.29
N ALA A 171 -6.81 -9.97 -3.75
CA ALA A 171 -5.40 -9.79 -4.10
C ALA A 171 -5.23 -8.91 -5.35
N GLU A 172 -6.11 -9.08 -6.35
CA GLU A 172 -6.15 -8.23 -7.55
C GLU A 172 -6.54 -6.79 -7.18
N LEU A 173 -7.53 -6.60 -6.30
CA LEU A 173 -7.88 -5.28 -5.78
C LEU A 173 -6.70 -4.62 -5.04
N ALA A 174 -6.00 -5.37 -4.18
CA ALA A 174 -4.82 -4.87 -3.47
C ALA A 174 -3.73 -4.41 -4.45
N GLU A 175 -3.50 -5.18 -5.51
CA GLU A 175 -2.52 -4.84 -6.55
C GLU A 175 -2.96 -3.63 -7.37
N SER A 176 -4.23 -3.52 -7.74
CA SER A 176 -4.76 -2.33 -8.43
C SER A 176 -4.66 -1.08 -7.56
N CYS A 177 -4.92 -1.19 -6.25
CA CYS A 177 -4.66 -0.12 -5.30
C CYS A 177 -3.17 0.22 -5.22
N ARG A 178 -2.27 -0.77 -5.20
CA ARG A 178 -0.81 -0.51 -5.21
C ARG A 178 -0.38 0.23 -6.46
N LEU A 179 -0.85 -0.20 -7.63
CA LEU A 179 -0.54 0.44 -8.91
C LEU A 179 -1.11 1.85 -9.01
N ALA A 180 -2.30 2.08 -8.45
CA ALA A 180 -2.89 3.40 -8.32
C ALA A 180 -2.05 4.33 -7.40
N GLU A 181 -1.39 3.81 -6.36
CA GLU A 181 -0.58 4.62 -5.43
C GLU A 181 0.59 5.28 -6.14
N LEU A 182 1.15 4.59 -7.11
CA LEU A 182 2.28 5.08 -7.88
C LEU A 182 1.91 6.32 -8.72
N HIS A 183 0.63 6.52 -9.03
CA HIS A 183 0.13 7.73 -9.70
C HIS A 183 0.03 8.93 -8.75
N VAL A 184 -0.05 8.68 -7.43
CA VAL A 184 0.05 9.73 -6.40
C VAL A 184 1.42 10.40 -6.41
N GLY A 185 2.44 9.66 -6.84
CA GLY A 185 3.83 10.10 -6.92
C GLY A 185 4.74 9.43 -5.90
N THR A 186 4.20 8.59 -5.02
CA THR A 186 4.98 7.78 -4.06
C THR A 186 5.39 6.45 -4.68
N LEU A 187 6.65 6.08 -4.59
CA LEU A 187 7.20 4.80 -5.10
C LEU A 187 7.06 3.65 -4.08
N GLY A 188 5.92 3.58 -3.39
CA GLY A 188 5.70 2.64 -2.30
C GLY A 188 5.51 1.18 -2.73
N GLY A 189 5.57 0.29 -1.75
CA GLY A 189 5.28 -1.13 -1.93
C GLY A 189 3.79 -1.44 -1.77
N GLY A 190 3.49 -2.73 -1.58
CA GLY A 190 2.12 -3.28 -1.53
C GLY A 190 1.57 -3.56 -0.14
N MET A 191 2.31 -3.23 0.93
CA MET A 191 1.94 -3.64 2.30
C MET A 191 0.58 -3.08 2.74
N ASP A 192 0.36 -1.78 2.54
CA ASP A 192 -0.81 -1.07 3.08
C ASP A 192 -2.11 -1.56 2.45
N GLN A 193 -2.06 -1.79 1.14
CA GLN A 193 -3.16 -2.25 0.31
C GLN A 193 -3.43 -3.73 0.58
N ALA A 194 -2.37 -4.56 0.68
CA ALA A 194 -2.50 -5.96 1.05
C ALA A 194 -3.14 -6.11 2.44
N ALA A 195 -2.64 -5.39 3.45
CA ALA A 195 -3.21 -5.42 4.80
C ALA A 195 -4.67 -4.97 4.81
N SER A 196 -5.02 -3.92 4.08
CA SER A 196 -6.41 -3.42 4.06
C SER A 196 -7.37 -4.36 3.33
N CYS A 197 -6.93 -5.10 2.31
CA CYS A 197 -7.77 -5.99 1.52
C CYS A 197 -7.82 -7.43 2.08
N LEU A 198 -6.69 -7.94 2.59
CA LEU A 198 -6.47 -9.38 2.83
C LEU A 198 -6.42 -9.78 4.30
N ALA A 199 -6.34 -8.83 5.24
CA ALA A 199 -6.28 -9.15 6.68
C ALA A 199 -7.53 -9.89 7.17
N ARG A 200 -7.38 -10.70 8.22
CA ARG A 200 -8.48 -11.43 8.86
C ARG A 200 -8.54 -11.09 10.35
N ALA A 201 -9.74 -11.05 10.92
CA ALA A 201 -9.92 -10.81 12.34
C ALA A 201 -9.15 -11.85 13.17
N GLY A 202 -8.45 -11.41 14.21
CA GLY A 202 -7.68 -12.29 15.11
C GLY A 202 -6.30 -12.73 14.59
N ALA A 203 -5.84 -12.22 13.44
CA ALA A 203 -4.53 -12.58 12.90
C ALA A 203 -3.77 -11.36 12.37
N ALA A 204 -2.45 -11.39 12.52
CA ALA A 204 -1.56 -10.62 11.67
C ALA A 204 -1.51 -11.25 10.27
N LEU A 205 -0.83 -10.60 9.33
CA LEU A 205 -0.80 -10.99 7.94
C LEU A 205 0.65 -11.02 7.47
N HIS A 206 1.18 -12.21 7.21
CA HIS A 206 2.47 -12.34 6.51
C HIS A 206 2.21 -12.13 5.02
N VAL A 207 2.74 -11.03 4.49
CA VAL A 207 2.53 -10.62 3.11
C VAL A 207 3.82 -10.84 2.34
N GLU A 208 3.75 -11.59 1.25
CA GLU A 208 4.84 -11.79 0.29
C GLU A 208 4.48 -11.09 -1.02
N PHE A 209 5.49 -10.66 -1.78
CA PHE A 209 5.32 -9.93 -3.03
C PHE A 209 5.97 -10.68 -4.20
N ASN A 210 5.45 -10.46 -5.41
CA ASN A 210 5.96 -11.02 -6.67
C ASN A 210 6.00 -12.58 -6.71
N PRO A 211 4.85 -13.29 -6.57
CA PRO A 211 3.48 -12.79 -6.60
C PRO A 211 2.93 -12.41 -5.22
N LEU A 212 1.86 -11.60 -5.18
CA LEU A 212 1.20 -11.24 -3.93
C LEU A 212 0.59 -12.48 -3.25
N ARG A 213 1.12 -12.83 -2.06
CA ARG A 213 0.57 -13.87 -1.18
C ARG A 213 0.35 -13.29 0.20
N ALA A 214 -0.68 -13.79 0.89
CA ALA A 214 -1.05 -13.30 2.19
C ALA A 214 -1.47 -14.46 3.09
N THR A 215 -0.65 -14.75 4.09
CA THR A 215 -0.82 -15.87 5.01
C THR A 215 -1.20 -15.33 6.39
N PRO A 216 -2.37 -15.68 6.92
CA PRO A 216 -2.76 -15.27 8.27
C PRO A 216 -1.81 -15.86 9.32
N VAL A 217 -1.33 -15.02 10.24
CA VAL A 217 -0.45 -15.41 11.35
C VAL A 217 -1.18 -15.14 12.67
N VAL A 218 -1.58 -16.20 13.36
CA VAL A 218 -2.21 -16.09 14.68
C VAL A 218 -1.12 -15.89 15.72
N LEU A 219 -1.12 -14.72 16.34
CA LEU A 219 -0.16 -14.36 17.38
C LEU A 219 -0.66 -14.92 18.71
N SER A 220 -0.26 -16.16 19.04
CA SER A 220 -0.66 -16.82 20.28
C SER A 220 0.33 -16.55 21.43
N PRO A 221 -0.15 -16.33 22.67
CA PRO A 221 0.66 -16.16 23.88
C PRO A 221 1.73 -17.25 24.08
N THR A 222 1.46 -18.48 23.65
CA THR A 222 2.35 -19.63 23.83
C THR A 222 3.58 -19.64 22.93
N SER A 223 3.65 -18.76 21.92
CA SER A 223 4.76 -18.73 20.96
C SER A 223 5.97 -17.94 21.48
N VAL A 224 5.83 -17.22 22.60
CA VAL A 224 6.87 -16.35 23.16
C VAL A 224 6.86 -16.49 24.69
N VAL A 225 7.93 -17.08 25.22
CA VAL A 225 8.37 -17.16 26.64
C VAL A 225 7.80 -18.29 27.52
N ASP A 226 8.75 -19.05 28.09
CA ASP A 226 8.75 -20.00 29.22
C ASP A 226 7.43 -20.64 29.68
N ALA A 227 7.49 -21.95 29.92
CA ALA A 227 6.43 -22.81 30.45
C ALA A 227 5.79 -22.35 31.80
N GLN A 228 6.21 -21.23 32.37
CA GLN A 228 5.69 -20.66 33.61
C GLN A 228 5.03 -19.28 33.46
N SER A 229 5.14 -18.63 32.31
CA SER A 229 4.46 -17.35 32.03
C SER A 229 3.19 -17.59 31.21
N THR A 230 2.01 -17.49 31.83
CA THR A 230 0.70 -17.45 31.15
C THR A 230 0.48 -16.12 30.41
N GLY A 231 1.54 -15.52 29.87
CA GLY A 231 1.61 -14.10 29.54
C GLY A 231 0.71 -13.72 28.38
N LEU A 232 -0.47 -13.18 28.68
CA LEU A 232 -1.26 -12.43 27.70
C LEU A 232 -0.47 -11.19 27.30
N PHE A 233 -0.16 -11.03 26.01
CA PHE A 233 0.41 -9.80 25.47
C PHE A 233 -0.64 -9.02 24.67
N GLN A 234 -0.51 -7.70 24.64
CA GLN A 234 -1.36 -6.80 23.86
C GLN A 234 -0.50 -5.83 23.07
N PHE A 235 -0.87 -5.59 21.81
CA PHE A 235 -0.25 -4.54 21.01
C PHE A 235 -0.88 -3.19 21.35
N VAL A 236 -0.05 -2.23 21.72
CA VAL A 236 -0.47 -0.85 22.00
C VAL A 236 0.11 0.08 20.94
N VAL A 237 -0.77 0.83 20.27
CA VAL A 237 -0.37 1.82 19.26
C VAL A 237 -0.30 3.20 19.91
N VAL A 238 0.90 3.79 19.94
CA VAL A 238 1.13 5.12 20.51
C VAL A 238 1.46 6.09 19.39
N SER A 239 0.70 7.18 19.29
CA SER A 239 0.92 8.25 18.31
C SER A 239 1.89 9.29 18.88
N SER A 240 2.92 9.66 18.12
CA SER A 240 3.83 10.76 18.47
C SER A 240 3.18 12.14 18.36
N MET A 241 1.98 12.23 17.76
CA MET A 241 1.25 13.46 17.44
C MET A 241 1.94 14.37 16.41
N VAL A 242 3.10 13.97 15.87
CA VAL A 242 3.79 14.67 14.79
C VAL A 242 3.29 14.15 13.46
N GLN A 243 2.68 15.02 12.64
CA GLN A 243 2.23 14.68 11.30
C GLN A 243 3.40 14.67 10.32
N SER A 244 3.46 13.63 9.47
CA SER A 244 4.40 13.54 8.35
C SER A 244 3.61 13.58 7.04
N ALA A 245 3.85 14.61 6.23
CA ALA A 245 3.23 14.78 4.93
C ALA A 245 3.93 13.90 3.88
N LYS A 246 3.68 12.58 3.94
CA LYS A 246 4.34 11.58 3.07
C LYS A 246 4.25 11.89 1.58
N ALA A 247 3.16 12.50 1.10
CA ALA A 247 2.98 12.84 -0.31
C ALA A 247 3.71 14.14 -0.72
N GLU A 248 3.70 15.15 0.15
CA GLU A 248 4.32 16.46 -0.12
C GLU A 248 5.85 16.39 -0.01
N GLU A 249 6.36 15.60 0.94
CA GLU A 249 7.78 15.31 1.11
C GLU A 249 8.21 13.99 0.43
N ALA A 250 7.34 13.40 -0.41
CA ALA A 250 7.53 12.09 -1.02
C ALA A 250 8.88 12.02 -1.74
N VAL A 251 9.17 13.03 -2.56
CA VAL A 251 10.42 13.10 -3.32
C VAL A 251 11.63 13.17 -2.40
N ALA A 252 11.61 14.05 -1.40
CA ALA A 252 12.78 14.36 -0.57
C ALA A 252 13.14 13.23 0.40
N ARG A 253 12.16 12.48 0.92
CA ARG A 253 12.38 11.49 1.98
C ARG A 253 12.06 10.07 1.54
N PHE A 254 10.85 9.83 1.01
CA PHE A 254 10.37 8.48 0.76
C PHE A 254 10.92 7.89 -0.55
N ASN A 255 10.67 8.55 -1.68
CA ASN A 255 11.15 8.14 -2.99
C ASN A 255 12.68 8.13 -3.06
N ARG A 256 13.34 9.05 -2.34
CA ARG A 256 14.80 9.03 -2.19
C ARG A 256 15.30 7.66 -1.73
N ARG A 257 14.71 7.09 -0.67
CA ARG A 257 15.10 5.77 -0.16
C ARG A 257 14.90 4.67 -1.19
N VAL A 258 13.80 4.72 -1.94
CA VAL A 258 13.52 3.74 -3.00
C VAL A 258 14.59 3.81 -4.10
N ILE A 259 14.97 5.02 -4.53
CA ILE A 259 16.03 5.20 -5.52
C ILE A 259 17.40 4.80 -4.96
N GLU A 260 17.71 5.11 -3.70
CA GLU A 260 18.95 4.70 -3.04
C GLU A 260 19.05 3.16 -2.94
N CYS A 261 17.95 2.46 -2.62
CA CYS A 261 17.92 0.99 -2.62
C CYS A 261 18.08 0.43 -4.04
N ALA A 262 17.42 1.00 -5.04
CA ALA A 262 17.54 0.55 -6.42
C ALA A 262 18.97 0.74 -6.96
N LEU A 263 19.65 1.84 -6.61
CA LEU A 263 21.06 2.05 -6.92
C LEU A 263 21.97 1.07 -6.17
N ALA A 264 21.68 0.82 -4.88
CA ALA A 264 22.42 -0.18 -4.09
C ALA A 264 22.26 -1.58 -4.71
N ALA A 265 21.06 -1.96 -5.14
CA ALA A 265 20.81 -3.23 -5.82
C ALA A 265 21.65 -3.37 -7.10
N LYS A 266 21.66 -2.35 -7.97
CA LYS A 266 22.49 -2.35 -9.19
C LYS A 266 23.98 -2.44 -8.86
N LEU A 267 24.45 -1.71 -7.84
CA LEU A 267 25.84 -1.70 -7.44
C LEU A 267 26.29 -3.03 -6.84
N ILE A 268 25.50 -3.62 -5.94
CA ILE A 268 25.75 -4.93 -5.36
C ILE A 268 25.78 -6.00 -6.44
N ALA A 269 24.80 -6.00 -7.35
CA ALA A 269 24.77 -6.96 -8.45
C ALA A 269 26.01 -6.87 -9.33
N LYS A 270 26.40 -5.65 -9.75
CA LYS A 270 27.59 -5.43 -10.59
C LYS A 270 28.87 -5.87 -9.88
N GLN A 271 29.06 -5.48 -8.63
CA GLN A 271 30.28 -5.80 -7.87
C GLN A 271 30.36 -7.26 -7.44
N SER A 272 29.22 -7.94 -7.28
CA SER A 272 29.17 -9.38 -7.02
C SER A 272 29.39 -10.21 -8.29
N GLY A 273 29.64 -9.58 -9.44
CA GLY A 273 29.87 -10.27 -10.71
C GLY A 273 28.61 -10.88 -11.33
N LEU A 274 27.42 -10.42 -10.93
CA LEU A 274 26.19 -10.77 -11.65
C LEU A 274 26.26 -10.13 -13.04
N GLY A 275 25.98 -10.94 -14.07
CA GLY A 275 26.20 -10.58 -15.46
C GLY A 275 25.58 -9.25 -15.89
N ASP A 276 26.06 -8.73 -17.01
CA ASP A 276 25.76 -7.40 -17.52
C ASP A 276 24.26 -7.14 -17.82
N GLU A 277 23.52 -8.21 -18.11
CA GLU A 277 22.06 -8.18 -18.26
C GLU A 277 21.36 -8.04 -16.91
N ILE A 278 21.82 -8.79 -15.89
CA ILE A 278 21.20 -8.85 -14.57
C ILE A 278 21.38 -7.51 -13.84
N TRP A 279 22.61 -7.02 -13.67
CA TRP A 279 22.82 -5.83 -12.84
C TRP A 279 22.19 -4.56 -13.44
N ARG A 280 22.03 -4.51 -14.76
CA ARG A 280 21.33 -3.40 -15.44
C ARG A 280 19.82 -3.47 -15.27
N GLU A 281 19.24 -4.67 -15.20
CA GLU A 281 17.80 -4.86 -15.04
C GLU A 281 17.35 -4.73 -13.58
N VAL A 282 18.06 -5.33 -12.62
CA VAL A 282 17.65 -5.37 -11.21
C VAL A 282 17.42 -3.96 -10.65
N ALA A 283 16.36 -3.83 -9.87
CA ALA A 283 15.98 -2.57 -9.23
C ALA A 283 15.60 -2.75 -7.75
N ARG A 284 15.69 -3.97 -7.22
CA ARG A 284 15.32 -4.32 -5.86
C ARG A 284 16.37 -5.23 -5.24
N LEU A 285 16.60 -5.06 -3.94
CA LEU A 285 17.55 -5.87 -3.18
C LEU A 285 17.14 -7.34 -3.10
N ALA A 286 15.85 -7.66 -3.02
CA ALA A 286 15.38 -9.06 -3.02
C ALA A 286 15.66 -9.78 -4.36
N ASP A 287 15.66 -9.05 -5.48
CA ASP A 287 16.01 -9.61 -6.79
C ASP A 287 17.50 -9.98 -6.83
N VAL A 288 18.34 -9.09 -6.28
CA VAL A 288 19.78 -9.32 -6.16
C VAL A 288 20.07 -10.52 -5.26
N GLN A 289 19.42 -10.61 -4.09
CA GLN A 289 19.54 -11.79 -3.21
C GLN A 289 19.22 -13.07 -3.98
N ARG A 290 18.08 -13.13 -4.70
CA ARG A 290 17.69 -14.33 -5.46
C ARG A 290 18.74 -14.72 -6.50
N HIS A 291 19.32 -13.75 -7.21
CA HIS A 291 20.39 -14.03 -8.17
C HIS A 291 21.67 -14.53 -7.50
N LEU A 292 22.03 -13.97 -6.35
CA LEU A 292 23.19 -14.43 -5.57
C LEU A 292 22.99 -15.84 -5.01
N GLU A 293 21.80 -16.16 -4.51
CA GLU A 293 21.44 -17.49 -4.01
C GLU A 293 21.47 -18.54 -5.13
N VAL A 294 20.99 -18.19 -6.33
CA VAL A 294 21.09 -19.05 -7.52
C VAL A 294 22.56 -19.27 -7.89
N ALA A 295 23.38 -18.21 -7.90
CA ALA A 295 24.81 -18.32 -8.20
C ALA A 295 25.59 -19.12 -7.13
N ALA A 296 25.14 -19.08 -5.87
CA ALA A 296 25.72 -19.82 -4.75
C ALA A 296 25.16 -21.25 -4.58
N GLU A 297 24.11 -21.60 -5.33
CA GLU A 297 23.35 -22.87 -5.21
C GLU A 297 22.79 -23.14 -3.80
N ARG A 298 22.53 -22.07 -3.03
CA ARG A 298 21.97 -22.15 -1.67
C ARG A 298 21.37 -20.83 -1.23
N ALA A 299 20.53 -20.90 -0.19
CA ALA A 299 20.10 -19.72 0.52
C ALA A 299 21.29 -19.02 1.21
N LEU A 300 21.26 -17.69 1.22
CA LEU A 300 22.21 -16.85 1.95
C LEU A 300 21.57 -16.41 3.26
N ASP A 301 22.32 -16.45 4.35
CA ASP A 301 21.83 -15.92 5.62
C ASP A 301 21.97 -14.40 5.71
N ALA A 302 21.31 -13.80 6.71
CA ALA A 302 21.34 -12.35 6.92
C ALA A 302 22.75 -11.79 7.15
N GLY A 303 23.64 -12.55 7.80
CA GLY A 303 25.02 -12.16 8.03
C GLY A 303 25.85 -12.13 6.75
N GLU A 304 25.62 -13.11 5.86
CA GLU A 304 26.24 -13.15 4.53
C GLU A 304 25.75 -11.99 3.66
N LEU A 305 24.44 -11.73 3.62
CA LEU A 305 23.88 -10.61 2.86
C LEU A 305 24.37 -9.25 3.39
N ALA A 306 24.44 -9.09 4.72
CA ALA A 306 25.00 -7.89 5.33
C ALA A 306 26.49 -7.70 5.00
N SER A 307 27.25 -8.79 4.93
CA SER A 307 28.65 -8.78 4.52
C SER A 307 28.80 -8.35 3.06
N ILE A 308 27.97 -8.92 2.16
CA ILE A 308 27.93 -8.55 0.73
C ILE A 308 27.58 -7.07 0.58
N ALA A 309 26.53 -6.58 1.25
CA ALA A 309 26.14 -5.17 1.23
C ALA A 309 27.28 -4.26 1.71
N THR A 310 28.01 -4.65 2.76
CA THR A 310 29.15 -3.87 3.29
C THR A 310 30.32 -3.84 2.32
N ILE A 311 30.65 -4.97 1.69
CA ILE A 311 31.75 -5.08 0.73
C ILE A 311 31.44 -4.28 -0.54
N CYS A 312 30.22 -4.44 -1.08
CA CYS A 312 29.83 -3.82 -2.34
C CYS A 312 29.46 -2.33 -2.19
N CYS A 313 29.04 -1.90 -1.00
CA CYS A 313 28.75 -0.50 -0.69
C CYS A 313 29.63 -0.02 0.49
N PRO A 314 30.94 0.19 0.30
CA PRO A 314 31.85 0.48 1.42
C PRO A 314 31.75 1.91 2.01
N LYS A 315 31.04 2.83 1.37
CA LYS A 315 30.89 4.22 1.86
C LYS A 315 29.58 4.43 2.59
N ASP A 316 29.58 5.34 3.56
CA ASP A 316 28.35 5.79 4.23
C ASP A 316 27.48 6.66 3.31
N GLU A 317 28.12 7.52 2.53
CA GLU A 317 27.47 8.43 1.61
C GLU A 317 28.19 8.45 0.26
N TYR A 318 27.40 8.50 -0.80
CA TYR A 318 27.86 8.61 -2.17
C TYR A 318 27.34 9.89 -2.81
N ASN A 319 28.16 10.57 -3.60
CA ASN A 319 27.64 11.55 -4.56
C ASN A 319 27.26 10.88 -5.89
N VAL A 320 26.48 11.57 -6.71
CA VAL A 320 25.98 11.02 -7.99
C VAL A 320 27.15 10.60 -8.90
N SER A 321 28.17 11.44 -9.04
CA SER A 321 29.32 11.20 -9.93
C SER A 321 30.14 9.97 -9.53
N GLU A 322 30.24 9.68 -8.23
CA GLU A 322 30.88 8.46 -7.73
C GLU A 322 30.09 7.21 -8.15
N ILE A 323 28.77 7.24 -8.05
CA ILE A 323 27.92 6.12 -8.48
C ILE A 323 27.98 5.97 -10.00
N GLU A 324 27.98 7.08 -10.75
CA GLU A 324 28.16 7.07 -12.21
C GLU A 324 29.48 6.41 -12.63
N ALA A 325 30.56 6.72 -11.92
CA ALA A 325 31.86 6.11 -12.16
C ALA A 325 31.85 4.60 -11.86
N LEU A 326 31.26 4.19 -10.73
CA LEU A 326 31.17 2.77 -10.34
C LEU A 326 30.28 1.96 -11.30
N LEU A 327 29.12 2.50 -11.66
CA LEU A 327 28.17 1.86 -12.57
C LEU A 327 28.54 2.05 -14.04
N GLN A 328 29.48 2.94 -14.36
CA GLN A 328 29.89 3.29 -15.73
C GLN A 328 28.70 3.72 -16.59
N CYS A 329 27.83 4.55 -16.04
CA CYS A 329 26.63 5.06 -16.69
C CYS A 329 26.37 6.49 -16.24
N SER A 330 26.18 7.40 -17.20
CA SER A 330 25.80 8.78 -16.94
C SER A 330 24.89 9.30 -18.06
N PRO A 331 23.75 9.94 -17.73
CA PRO A 331 23.21 10.13 -16.38
C PRO A 331 22.64 8.83 -15.79
N LEU A 332 22.75 8.63 -14.47
CA LEU A 332 22.22 7.43 -13.78
C LEU A 332 20.73 7.16 -14.05
N ALA A 333 19.95 8.21 -14.36
CA ALA A 333 18.53 8.06 -14.70
C ALA A 333 18.28 7.12 -15.89
N GLN A 334 19.27 6.95 -16.79
CA GLN A 334 19.18 6.02 -17.92
C GLN A 334 19.03 4.56 -17.48
N LEU A 335 19.59 4.20 -16.32
CA LEU A 335 19.49 2.84 -15.76
C LEU A 335 18.05 2.45 -15.39
N PHE A 336 17.10 3.39 -15.45
CA PHE A 336 15.71 3.18 -15.08
C PHE A 336 14.74 3.39 -16.25
N GLU A 337 15.22 3.63 -17.48
CA GLU A 337 14.35 3.91 -18.65
C GLU A 337 13.35 2.79 -18.97
N GLY A 338 13.72 1.53 -18.70
CA GLY A 338 12.80 0.38 -18.82
C GLY A 338 11.63 0.40 -17.82
N ASN A 339 11.68 1.27 -16.80
CA ASN A 339 10.63 1.45 -15.81
C ASN A 339 10.26 2.93 -15.68
N SER A 340 9.23 3.36 -16.41
CA SER A 340 8.80 4.77 -16.49
C SER A 340 8.52 5.44 -15.14
N LYS A 341 8.18 4.66 -14.10
CA LYS A 341 7.91 5.16 -12.75
C LYS A 341 9.20 5.37 -11.97
N LEU A 342 10.10 4.39 -11.96
CA LEU A 342 11.43 4.55 -11.36
C LEU A 342 12.25 5.62 -12.08
N SER A 343 12.14 5.72 -13.41
CA SER A 343 12.82 6.76 -14.19
C SER A 343 12.44 8.16 -13.73
N ARG A 344 11.13 8.46 -13.61
CA ARG A 344 10.65 9.75 -13.10
C ARG A 344 11.12 10.02 -11.66
N GLY A 345 11.07 9.00 -10.81
CA GLY A 345 11.57 9.10 -9.44
C GLY A 345 13.06 9.39 -9.36
N ALA A 346 13.87 8.68 -10.16
CA ALA A 346 15.30 8.85 -10.25
C ALA A 346 15.66 10.24 -10.75
N GLN A 347 15.01 10.73 -11.82
CA GLN A 347 15.18 12.10 -12.30
C GLN A 347 14.90 13.12 -11.20
N SER A 348 13.80 12.95 -10.45
CA SER A 348 13.43 13.87 -9.39
C SER A 348 14.39 13.84 -8.20
N VAL A 349 14.89 12.67 -7.80
CA VAL A 349 15.78 12.49 -6.63
C VAL A 349 17.22 12.87 -6.95
N LEU A 350 17.71 12.52 -8.14
CA LEU A 350 19.11 12.75 -8.52
C LEU A 350 19.38 14.22 -8.88
N MET A 351 18.36 14.98 -9.24
CA MET A 351 18.46 16.42 -9.51
C MET A 351 18.44 17.30 -8.24
N THR A 352 18.02 16.75 -7.09
CA THR A 352 18.11 17.47 -5.81
C THR A 352 19.55 17.51 -5.30
N ASN A 353 20.30 18.55 -5.70
CA ASN A 353 21.66 18.81 -5.25
C ASN A 353 21.71 19.07 -3.74
N GLY A 354 22.57 18.34 -2.99
CA GLY A 354 23.00 18.77 -1.65
C GLY A 354 23.19 17.69 -0.57
N HIS A 355 22.73 16.46 -0.77
CA HIS A 355 22.82 15.41 0.26
C HIS A 355 23.35 14.09 -0.30
N GLY A 356 24.33 13.47 0.37
CA GLY A 356 24.90 12.18 -0.01
C GLY A 356 23.90 11.03 0.06
N LEU A 357 23.98 10.10 -0.90
CA LEU A 357 23.10 8.95 -1.05
C LEU A 357 23.55 7.80 -0.15
N LYS A 358 22.64 7.22 0.64
CA LYS A 358 22.96 6.27 1.73
C LYS A 358 22.76 4.80 1.34
N LEU A 359 23.46 4.37 0.30
CA LEU A 359 23.30 3.04 -0.31
C LEU A 359 23.54 1.90 0.69
N ARG A 360 24.65 1.93 1.44
CA ARG A 360 24.99 0.88 2.41
C ARG A 360 23.94 0.75 3.51
N GLN A 361 23.59 1.87 4.14
CA GLN A 361 22.67 1.87 5.27
C GLN A 361 21.34 1.22 4.91
N LEU A 362 20.82 1.54 3.71
CA LEU A 362 19.55 1.01 3.23
C LEU A 362 19.66 -0.44 2.77
N ALA A 363 20.77 -0.83 2.14
CA ALA A 363 21.02 -2.24 1.81
C ALA A 363 21.05 -3.10 3.08
N LEU A 364 21.80 -2.67 4.10
CA LEU A 364 21.89 -3.36 5.38
C LEU A 364 20.53 -3.45 6.09
N SER A 365 19.74 -2.36 6.11
CA SER A 365 18.45 -2.39 6.78
C SER A 365 17.41 -3.28 6.09
N SER A 366 17.58 -3.55 4.80
CA SER A 366 16.62 -4.32 4.01
C SER A 366 16.99 -5.80 3.89
N MET A 367 18.29 -6.12 3.90
CA MET A 367 18.82 -7.47 3.73
C MET A 367 19.05 -8.23 5.05
N ASN A 368 18.93 -7.54 6.19
CA ASN A 368 19.10 -8.09 7.53
C ASN A 368 17.74 -8.22 8.23
#